data_AF-A0A960D5Q9-F1
#
_entry.id   AF-A0A960D5Q9-F1
#
_cell.length_a   1.000
_cell.length_b   1.000
_cell.length_c   1.000
_cell.angle_alpha   90.00
_cell.angle_beta   90.00
_cell.angle_gamma   90.00
#
_symmetry.space_group_name_H-M   'P 1'
#
loop_
_entity.id
_entity.type
_entity.pdbx_description
1 polymer ?
#
loop_
_entity_poly.entity_id
_entity_poly.type
_entity_poly.pdbx_seq_one_letter_code
_entity_poly.pdbx_strand_id
1 'polypeptide(L)' 'RVTVRFGKPMDFSRFDGLAGNRFIERAVIDEVIYELMTLSGQEYVDIYAATVKEGGAKPAAPDQPSARIPETAAG' A
#
# COMPACT_ATOMS: atom_id res chain seq x y z
N ARG A 1 8.31 23.17 -8.99
CA ARG A 1 8.34 23.41 -7.53
C ARG A 1 8.02 22.10 -6.84
N VAL A 2 8.80 21.67 -5.85
CA VAL A 2 8.55 20.43 -5.10
C VAL A 2 7.70 20.78 -3.87
N THR A 3 6.70 19.94 -3.58
CA THR A 3 5.80 20.09 -2.42
C THR A 3 5.88 18.82 -1.58
N VAL A 4 6.03 18.97 -0.26
CA VAL A 4 6.04 17.87 0.71
C VAL A 4 4.82 18.03 1.62
N ARG A 5 4.11 16.93 1.87
CA ARG A 5 2.93 16.87 2.74
C ARG A 5 3.10 15.76 3.76
N PHE A 6 2.69 16.00 4.99
CA PHE A 6 2.74 15.03 6.08
C PHE A 6 1.32 14.64 6.50
N GLY A 7 1.09 13.33 6.66
CA GLY A 7 -0.17 12.77 7.13
C GLY A 7 -0.29 12.80 8.65
N LYS A 8 -1.42 12.29 9.15
CA LYS A 8 -1.60 12.07 10.60
C LYS A 8 -0.69 10.92 11.06
N PRO A 9 -0.25 10.91 12.33
CA PRO A 9 0.40 9.74 12.91
C PRO A 9 -0.52 8.52 12.82
N MET A 10 0.03 7.38 12.37
CA MET A 10 -0.63 6.08 12.37
C MET A 10 -0.20 5.29 13.60
N ASP A 11 -1.15 4.58 14.22
CA ASP A 11 -0.90 3.77 15.42
C ASP A 11 -1.03 2.27 15.10
N PHE A 12 0.07 1.55 15.24
CA PHE A 12 0.16 0.11 15.03
C PHE A 12 0.42 -0.67 16.31
N SER A 13 0.25 -0.05 17.49
CA SER A 13 0.48 -0.67 18.80
C SER A 13 -0.30 -1.99 18.99
N ARG A 14 -1.47 -2.12 18.36
CA ARG A 14 -2.27 -3.36 18.34
C ARG A 14 -1.56 -4.58 17.71
N PHE A 15 -0.47 -4.36 16.98
CA PHE A 15 0.30 -5.38 16.28
C PHE A 15 1.65 -5.68 16.92
N ASP A 16 1.91 -5.15 18.12
CA ASP A 16 3.17 -5.39 18.83
C ASP A 16 3.38 -6.89 19.09
N GLY A 17 4.62 -7.35 18.93
CA GLY A 17 5.00 -8.76 19.04
C GLY A 17 4.55 -9.67 17.88
N LEU A 18 3.86 -9.14 16.84
CA LEU A 18 3.39 -9.92 15.68
C LEU A 18 4.32 -9.84 14.46
N ALA A 19 5.53 -9.32 14.63
CA ALA A 19 6.54 -9.28 13.57
C ALA A 19 6.82 -10.68 13.01
N GLY A 20 6.99 -10.79 11.68
CA GLY A 20 7.14 -12.07 10.99
C GLY A 20 5.82 -12.74 10.59
N ASN A 21 4.67 -12.23 11.05
CA ASN A 21 3.38 -12.63 10.49
C ASN A 21 3.08 -11.80 9.24
N ARG A 22 3.24 -12.43 8.07
CA ARG A 22 3.00 -11.80 6.75
C ARG A 22 1.62 -11.15 6.61
N PHE A 23 0.58 -11.69 7.25
CA PHE A 23 -0.76 -11.10 7.16
C PHE A 23 -0.87 -9.78 7.92
N ILE A 24 -0.20 -9.69 9.07
CA ILE A 24 -0.15 -8.47 9.88
C ILE A 24 0.72 -7.41 9.20
N GLU A 25 1.90 -7.80 8.72
CA GLU A 25 2.76 -6.91 7.95
C GLU A 25 2.03 -6.37 6.71
N ARG A 26 1.25 -7.22 6.04
CA ARG A 26 0.47 -6.80 4.90
C ARG A 26 -0.62 -5.79 5.28
N ALA A 27 -1.35 -6.04 6.36
CA ALA A 27 -2.37 -5.11 6.86
C ALA A 27 -1.78 -3.74 7.20
N VAL A 28 -0.61 -3.70 7.84
CA VAL A 28 0.12 -2.44 8.14
C VAL A 28 0.46 -1.70 6.85
N ILE A 29 1.01 -2.39 5.84
CA ILE A 29 1.36 -1.77 4.56
C ILE A 29 0.12 -1.25 3.83
N ASP A 30 -0.97 -2.00 3.82
CA ASP A 30 -2.20 -1.57 3.18
C ASP A 30 -2.76 -0.28 3.81
N GLU A 31 -2.69 -0.15 5.14
CA GLU A 31 -3.10 1.07 5.86
C GLU A 31 -2.21 2.28 5.51
N VAL A 32 -0.88 2.08 5.47
CA VAL A 32 0.07 3.14 5.06
C VAL A 32 -0.19 3.59 3.62
N ILE A 33 -0.37 2.63 2.71
CA ILE A 33 -0.57 2.90 1.29
C ILE A 33 -1.90 3.62 1.06
N TYR A 34 -2.96 3.25 1.77
CA TYR A 34 -4.24 3.96 1.73
C TYR A 34 -4.08 5.42 2.16
N GLU A 35 -3.47 5.69 3.32
CA GLU A 35 -3.26 7.07 3.81
C GLU A 35 -2.40 7.89 2.84
N LEU A 36 -1.37 7.29 2.22
CA LEU A 36 -0.57 7.96 1.20
C LEU A 36 -1.36 8.26 -0.07
N MET A 37 -2.20 7.34 -0.54
CA MET A 37 -3.08 7.58 -1.69
C MET A 37 -4.07 8.71 -1.40
N THR A 38 -4.72 8.67 -0.24
CA THR A 38 -5.66 9.71 0.19
C THR A 38 -4.96 11.06 0.34
N LEU A 39 -3.77 11.08 0.96
CA LEU A 39 -3.02 12.32 1.12
C LEU A 39 -2.58 12.85 -0.24
N SER A 40 -1.98 12.03 -1.10
CA SER A 40 -1.41 12.46 -2.38
C SER A 40 -2.45 12.70 -3.48
N GLY A 41 -3.63 12.09 -3.38
CA GLY A 41 -4.62 12.01 -4.45
C GLY A 41 -4.18 11.13 -5.63
N GLN A 42 -3.12 10.34 -5.47
CA GLN A 42 -2.57 9.48 -6.50
C GLN A 42 -2.94 8.03 -6.21
N GLU A 43 -3.23 7.28 -7.27
CA GLU A 43 -3.47 5.84 -7.18
C GLU A 43 -2.15 5.08 -7.06
N TYR A 44 -2.14 4.06 -6.21
CA TYR A 44 -1.03 3.13 -6.12
C TYR A 44 -1.09 2.13 -7.27
N VAL A 45 0.03 1.98 -7.97
CA VAL A 45 0.20 0.95 -8.99
C VAL A 45 1.36 0.05 -8.56
N ASP A 46 1.06 -1.22 -8.34
CA ASP A 46 2.05 -2.23 -7.96
C ASP A 46 2.91 -2.59 -9.18
N ILE A 47 3.88 -1.73 -9.46
CA ILE A 47 4.86 -1.90 -10.51
C ILE A 47 6.23 -1.96 -9.86
N TYR A 48 7.02 -2.97 -10.25
CA TYR A 48 8.39 -3.08 -9.79
C TYR A 48 9.21 -1.86 -10.26
N ALA A 49 9.86 -1.15 -9.32
CA ALA A 49 10.48 0.15 -9.58
C ALA A 49 11.50 0.16 -10.73
N ALA A 50 12.21 -0.96 -10.97
CA ALA A 50 13.14 -1.04 -12.09
C ALA A 50 12.45 -0.97 -13.47
N THR A 51 11.22 -1.48 -13.59
CA THR A 51 10.48 -1.52 -14.87
C THR A 51 10.01 -0.12 -15.32
N VAL A 52 9.80 0.81 -14.39
CA VAL A 52 9.42 2.20 -14.70
C VAL A 52 10.61 3.02 -15.20
N LYS A 53 11.81 2.77 -14.64
CA LYS A 53 13.04 3.50 -15.00
C LYS A 53 13.53 3.18 -16.42
N GLU A 54 13.21 2.00 -16.93
CA GLU A 54 13.63 1.52 -18.25
C GLU A 54 12.60 1.81 -19.36
N GLY A 55 11.53 2.59 -19.06
CA GLY A 55 10.57 3.07 -20.07
C GLY A 55 9.62 1.99 -20.63
N GLY A 56 9.66 0.78 -20.07
CA GLY A 56 8.89 -0.38 -20.50
C GLY A 56 7.87 -0.82 -19.46
N ALA A 57 6.96 0.06 -19.06
CA ALA A 57 5.85 -0.36 -18.20
C ALA A 57 4.83 -1.16 -19.03
N LYS A 58 4.99 -2.49 -19.07
CA LYS A 58 3.84 -3.36 -19.29
C LYS A 58 3.25 -3.61 -17.90
N PRO A 59 2.06 -3.08 -17.56
CA PRO A 59 1.45 -3.35 -16.27
C PRO A 59 1.42 -4.88 -16.09
N ALA A 60 1.91 -5.36 -14.95
CA ALA A 60 1.75 -6.75 -14.59
C ALA A 60 0.24 -7.05 -14.67
N ALA A 61 -0.11 -8.13 -15.37
CA ALA A 61 -1.49 -8.44 -15.71
C ALA A 61 -2.38 -8.36 -14.45
N PRO A 62 -3.58 -7.74 -14.54
CA PRO A 62 -4.48 -7.57 -13.40
C PRO A 62 -5.02 -8.89 -12.82
N ASP A 63 -4.63 -10.03 -13.39
CA ASP A 63 -5.19 -11.37 -13.14
C ASP A 63 -4.44 -12.21 -12.08
N GLN A 64 -3.59 -11.57 -11.29
CA GLN A 64 -3.39 -12.06 -9.92
C GLN A 64 -4.31 -11.23 -9.03
N PRO A 65 -5.44 -11.78 -8.57
CA PRO A 65 -6.16 -11.21 -7.45
C PRO A 65 -5.24 -11.37 -6.24
N SER A 66 -4.31 -10.43 -6.03
CA SER A 66 -4.07 -10.04 -4.66
C SER A 66 -5.44 -9.63 -4.15
N ALA A 67 -5.90 -10.23 -3.07
CA ALA A 67 -7.13 -9.83 -2.41
C ALA A 67 -6.95 -8.36 -2.00
N ARG A 68 -7.18 -7.41 -2.93
CA ARG A 68 -6.79 -6.00 -2.78
C ARG A 68 -7.70 -5.27 -1.81
N ILE A 69 -8.80 -5.91 -1.41
CA ILE A 69 -9.65 -5.55 -0.28
C ILE A 69 -10.23 -6.89 0.21
N PRO A 70 -9.93 -7.41 1.42
CA PRO A 70 -10.85 -8.37 2.02
C PRO A 70 -12.15 -7.60 2.25
N GLU A 71 -13.23 -8.02 1.60
CA GLU A 71 -14.59 -7.69 2.03
C GLU A 71 -14.76 -8.27 3.44
N THR A 72 -14.29 -7.56 4.45
CA THR A 72 -14.61 -7.84 5.84
C THR A 72 -15.31 -6.61 6.35
N ALA A 73 -16.64 -6.71 6.27
CA ALA A 73 -17.59 -5.87 6.94
C ALA A 73 -17.11 -5.56 8.36
N ALA A 74 -16.93 -4.28 8.64
CA ALA A 74 -16.96 -3.78 10.00
C ALA A 74 -18.38 -4.01 10.53
N GLY A 75 -18.50 -5.04 11.38
CA GLY A 75 -19.60 -5.23 12.33
C GLY A 75 -18.99 -5.34 13.72
#